data_AF-A0A6G7T692-F1
#
_entry.id   AF-A0A6G7T692-F1
#
_cell.length_a   1.000
_cell.length_b   1.000
_cell.length_c   1.000
_cell.angle_alpha   90.00
_cell.angle_beta   90.00
_cell.angle_gamma   90.00
#
_symmetry.space_group_name_H-M   'P 1'
#
loop_
_entity.id
_entity.type
_entity.pdbx_description
1 polymer ?
#
loop_
_entity_poly.entity_id
_entity_poly.type
_entity_poly.pdbx_seq_one_letter_code
_entity_poly.pdbx_strand_id
1 'polypeptide(L)'
;MSSGSRPARRSAPSRSAAPEERGVSIGQLVEALAAEQPTAAQRAERPAADREAVRRMMGVDLRDEEFEQAPDVLGNLYKIAAERVRAGKGTAA
;
A
#
# COMPACT_ATOMS: atom_id res chain seq x y z
N MET A 1 31.91 59.83 -36.83
CA MET A 1 31.03 59.62 -35.66
C MET A 1 30.45 58.21 -35.78
N SER A 2 31.09 57.22 -35.15
CA SER A 2 30.70 55.81 -35.23
C SER A 2 29.91 55.45 -33.97
N SER A 3 28.61 55.22 -34.13
CA SER A 3 27.68 54.90 -33.04
C SER A 3 27.14 53.49 -33.26
N GLY A 4 27.23 52.64 -32.23
CA GLY A 4 26.55 51.34 -32.22
C GLY A 4 27.21 50.28 -31.34
N SER A 5 27.42 50.57 -30.06
CA SER A 5 27.86 49.59 -29.06
C SER A 5 26.77 48.55 -28.76
N ARG A 6 27.18 47.26 -28.85
CA ARG A 6 26.65 46.01 -28.24
C ARG A 6 25.23 46.00 -27.63
N PRO A 7 24.38 45.00 -27.97
CA PRO A 7 23.21 44.73 -27.15
C PRO A 7 23.62 44.03 -25.84
N ALA A 8 23.16 44.59 -24.73
CA ALA A 8 23.26 43.98 -23.41
C ALA A 8 22.49 42.65 -23.41
N ARG A 9 23.20 41.56 -23.10
CA ARG A 9 22.62 40.24 -22.83
C ARG A 9 21.75 40.38 -21.59
N ARG A 10 20.44 40.63 -21.77
CA ARG A 10 19.48 40.66 -20.68
C ARG A 10 19.31 39.22 -20.22
N SER A 11 20.09 38.82 -19.22
CA SER A 11 19.89 37.58 -18.49
C SER A 11 18.52 37.66 -17.83
N ALA A 12 17.49 37.16 -18.51
CA ALA A 12 16.24 36.84 -17.83
C ALA A 12 16.59 35.75 -16.80
N PRO A 13 16.33 35.94 -15.50
CA PRO A 13 16.35 34.79 -14.60
C PRO A 13 15.18 33.90 -15.01
N SER A 14 15.47 32.85 -15.79
CA SER A 14 14.61 31.67 -15.79
C SER A 14 14.77 31.04 -14.41
N ARG A 15 14.04 31.57 -13.42
CA ARG A 15 13.68 30.75 -12.27
C ARG A 15 12.73 29.72 -12.84
N SER A 16 13.31 28.63 -13.34
CA SER A 16 12.64 27.34 -13.43
C SER A 16 11.80 27.20 -12.18
N ALA A 17 10.49 27.11 -12.36
CA ALA A 17 9.56 26.79 -11.30
C ALA A 17 10.18 25.65 -10.48
N ALA A 18 10.28 25.85 -9.16
CA ALA A 18 10.62 24.76 -8.27
C ALA A 18 9.67 23.61 -8.60
N PRO A 19 10.16 22.36 -8.76
CA PRO A 19 9.25 21.25 -8.85
C PRO A 19 8.50 21.22 -7.52
N GLU A 20 7.20 21.49 -7.57
CA GLU A 20 6.32 21.05 -6.49
C GLU A 20 6.57 19.54 -6.39
N GLU A 21 7.19 19.09 -5.29
CA GLU A 21 7.05 17.71 -4.86
C GLU A 21 5.55 17.50 -4.66
N ARG A 22 4.86 17.10 -5.73
CA ARG A 22 3.50 16.59 -5.65
C ARG A 22 3.62 15.22 -5.01
N GLY A 23 3.82 15.22 -3.70
CA GLY A 23 3.64 14.06 -2.87
C GLY A 23 2.26 13.49 -3.18
N VAL A 24 2.22 12.20 -3.50
CA VAL A 24 0.97 11.49 -3.73
C VAL A 24 0.09 11.70 -2.50
N SER A 25 -1.13 12.20 -2.70
CA SER A 25 -2.03 12.43 -1.58
C SER A 25 -2.38 11.11 -0.91
N ILE A 26 -2.66 11.13 0.39
CA ILE A 26 -3.11 9.93 1.13
C ILE A 26 -4.33 9.32 0.45
N GLY A 27 -5.24 10.13 -0.10
CA GLY A 27 -6.40 9.66 -0.86
C GLY A 27 -6.00 8.83 -2.09
N GLN A 28 -5.04 9.31 -2.87
CA GLN A 28 -4.52 8.59 -4.06
C GLN A 28 -3.77 7.29 -3.68
N LEU A 29 -3.06 7.28 -2.56
CA LEU A 29 -2.42 6.07 -2.05
C LEU A 29 -3.46 5.04 -1.59
N VAL A 30 -4.51 5.48 -0.89
CA VAL A 30 -5.60 4.61 -0.46
C VAL A 30 -6.37 4.07 -1.66
N GLU A 31 -6.59 4.88 -2.70
CA GLU A 31 -7.25 4.45 -3.93
C GLU A 31 -6.41 3.44 -4.71
N ALA A 32 -5.10 3.67 -4.84
CA ALA A 32 -4.18 2.71 -5.44
C ALA A 32 -4.15 1.38 -4.66
N LEU A 33 -4.09 1.43 -3.32
CA LEU A 33 -4.19 0.24 -2.49
C LEU A 33 -5.55 -0.46 -2.65
N ALA A 34 -6.65 0.29 -2.69
CA ALA A 34 -7.98 -0.29 -2.83
C ALA A 34 -8.14 -1.03 -4.17
N ALA A 35 -7.51 -0.54 -5.24
CA ALA A 35 -7.50 -1.19 -6.54
C ALA A 35 -6.69 -2.50 -6.58
N GLU A 36 -5.65 -2.62 -5.75
CA GLU A 36 -4.87 -3.86 -5.60
C GLU A 36 -5.54 -4.89 -4.67
N GLN A 37 -6.47 -4.45 -3.82
CA GLN A 37 -7.16 -5.33 -2.90
C GLN A 37 -8.28 -6.12 -3.58
N PRO A 38 -8.45 -7.41 -3.23
CA PRO A 38 -9.55 -8.19 -3.76
C PRO A 38 -10.91 -7.59 -3.37
N THR A 39 -11.85 -7.64 -4.30
CA THR A 39 -13.25 -7.23 -4.06
C THR A 39 -13.88 -8.08 -2.95
N ALA A 40 -14.99 -7.62 -2.37
CA ALA A 40 -15.69 -8.37 -1.33
C ALA A 40 -16.15 -9.76 -1.82
N ALA A 41 -16.58 -9.87 -3.08
CA ALA A 41 -16.95 -11.14 -3.70
C ALA A 41 -15.74 -12.09 -3.82
N GLN A 42 -14.61 -11.61 -4.34
CA GLN A 42 -13.38 -12.41 -4.43
C GLN A 42 -12.85 -12.84 -3.06
N ARG A 43 -13.02 -11.98 -2.03
CA ARG A 43 -12.68 -12.33 -0.64
C ARG A 43 -13.60 -13.42 -0.08
N ALA A 44 -14.86 -13.48 -0.49
CA ALA A 44 -15.78 -14.52 -0.06
C ALA A 44 -15.55 -15.86 -0.77
N GLU A 45 -15.05 -15.85 -2.00
CA GLU A 45 -14.74 -17.07 -2.79
C GLU A 45 -13.41 -17.71 -2.39
N ARG A 46 -12.43 -16.90 -1.97
CA ARG A 46 -11.08 -17.38 -1.63
C ARG A 46 -11.01 -18.43 -0.51
N PRO A 47 -11.78 -18.33 0.59
CA PRO A 47 -11.80 -19.35 1.65
C PRO A 47 -12.17 -20.75 1.14
N ALA A 48 -13.10 -20.88 0.20
CA ALA A 48 -13.51 -22.17 -0.33
C ALA A 48 -12.37 -22.84 -1.13
N ALA A 49 -11.70 -22.06 -1.99
CA ALA A 49 -10.54 -22.53 -2.74
C ALA A 49 -9.36 -22.91 -1.84
N ASP A 50 -9.10 -22.11 -0.82
CA ASP A 50 -8.02 -22.37 0.14
C ASP A 50 -8.32 -23.63 0.98
N ARG A 51 -9.57 -23.84 1.41
CA ARG A 51 -10.00 -25.07 2.12
C ARG A 51 -9.78 -26.32 1.29
N GLU A 52 -10.15 -26.27 0.00
CA GLU A 52 -9.93 -27.39 -0.92
C GLU A 52 -8.43 -27.68 -1.11
N ALA A 53 -7.61 -26.63 -1.25
CA ALA A 53 -6.16 -26.79 -1.36
C ALA A 53 -5.56 -27.43 -0.09
N VAL A 54 -6.00 -27.02 1.10
CA VAL A 54 -5.57 -27.60 2.38
C VAL A 54 -5.96 -29.08 2.49
N ARG A 55 -7.19 -29.45 2.12
CA ARG A 55 -7.64 -30.86 2.11
C ARG A 55 -6.73 -31.72 1.24
N ARG A 56 -6.45 -31.26 0.02
CA ARG A 56 -5.56 -31.97 -0.92
C ARG A 56 -4.13 -32.09 -0.40
N MET A 57 -3.61 -31.06 0.26
CA MET A 57 -2.24 -31.03 0.78
C MET A 57 -2.07 -31.90 2.04
N MET A 58 -3.00 -31.81 2.98
CA MET A 58 -2.93 -32.51 4.27
C MET A 58 -3.33 -33.99 4.17
N GLY A 59 -4.10 -34.36 3.15
CA GLY A 59 -4.66 -35.71 3.01
C GLY A 59 -5.71 -36.04 4.08
N VAL A 60 -6.30 -35.02 4.71
CA VAL A 60 -7.31 -35.15 5.76
C VAL A 60 -8.61 -34.53 5.26
N ASP A 61 -9.71 -35.24 5.47
CA ASP A 61 -11.05 -34.78 5.08
C ASP A 61 -11.67 -33.92 6.19
N LEU A 62 -11.24 -32.66 6.24
CA LEU A 62 -11.77 -31.64 7.15
C LEU A 62 -13.03 -31.00 6.55
N ARG A 63 -14.12 -30.92 7.31
CA ARG A 63 -15.36 -30.26 6.92
C ARG A 63 -15.25 -28.73 7.03
N ASP A 64 -16.08 -28.00 6.29
CA ASP A 64 -16.05 -26.54 6.30
C ASP A 64 -16.30 -25.97 7.70
N GLU A 65 -17.17 -26.58 8.50
CA GLU A 65 -17.45 -26.17 9.89
C GLU A 65 -16.22 -26.34 10.81
N GLU A 66 -15.33 -27.28 10.49
CA GLU A 66 -14.10 -27.51 11.25
C GLU A 66 -13.04 -26.44 10.92
N PHE A 67 -13.08 -25.88 9.70
CA PHE A 67 -12.29 -24.70 9.36
C PHE A 67 -12.81 -23.43 10.05
N GLU A 68 -14.12 -23.28 10.26
CA GLU A 68 -14.70 -22.15 10.99
C GLU A 68 -14.35 -22.17 12.48
N GLN A 69 -14.11 -23.36 13.06
CA GLN A 69 -13.66 -23.52 14.44
C GLN A 69 -12.16 -23.31 14.61
N ALA A 70 -11.40 -23.23 13.50
CA ALA A 70 -9.98 -23.01 13.57
C ALA A 70 -9.69 -21.63 14.18
N PRO A 71 -8.65 -21.51 15.02
CA PRO A 71 -8.23 -20.21 15.53
C PRO A 71 -7.87 -19.30 14.35
N ASP A 72 -8.31 -18.03 14.40
CA ASP A 72 -7.97 -17.02 13.39
C ASP A 72 -6.48 -16.63 13.50
N VAL A 73 -5.60 -17.52 13.01
CA VAL A 73 -4.14 -17.38 13.11
C VAL A 73 -3.68 -16.10 12.41
N LEU A 74 -4.24 -15.79 11.24
CA LEU A 74 -3.85 -14.62 10.47
C LEU A 74 -4.32 -13.32 11.12
N GLY A 75 -5.56 -13.25 11.59
CA GLY A 75 -6.06 -12.09 12.34
C GLY A 75 -5.30 -11.88 13.65
N ASN A 76 -4.94 -12.96 14.35
CA ASN A 76 -4.10 -12.89 15.54
C ASN A 76 -2.69 -12.36 15.21
N LEU A 77 -2.08 -12.81 14.11
CA LEU A 77 -0.78 -12.31 13.66
C LEU A 77 -0.84 -10.81 13.32
N TYR A 78 -1.89 -10.37 12.61
CA TYR A 78 -2.08 -8.95 12.31
C TYR A 78 -2.30 -8.12 13.57
N LYS A 79 -3.05 -8.62 14.55
CA LYS A 79 -3.19 -7.96 15.86
C LYS A 79 -1.82 -7.78 16.54
N ILE A 80 -1.02 -8.84 16.60
CA ILE A 80 0.33 -8.79 17.19
C ILE A 80 1.20 -7.77 16.44
N ALA A 81 1.19 -7.78 15.10
CA ALA A 81 1.95 -6.83 14.31
C ALA A 81 1.51 -5.38 14.57
N ALA A 82 0.20 -5.13 14.65
CA ALA A 82 -0.34 -3.81 14.96
C ALA A 82 0.04 -3.33 16.37
N GLU A 83 -0.01 -4.23 17.37
CA GLU A 83 0.43 -3.96 18.73
C GLU A 83 1.92 -3.61 18.79
N ARG A 84 2.76 -4.37 18.07
CA ARG A 84 4.21 -4.12 17.98
C ARG A 84 4.50 -2.75 17.34
N VAL A 85 3.79 -2.38 16.28
CA VAL A 85 3.91 -1.05 15.65
C VAL A 85 3.48 0.05 16.60
N ARG A 86 2.38 -0.13 17.35
CA ARG A 86 1.92 0.86 18.34
C ARG A 86 2.91 1.01 19.50
N ALA A 87 3.48 -0.09 19.98
CA ALA A 87 4.50 -0.08 21.02
C ALA A 87 5.80 0.59 20.56
N GLY A 88 6.20 0.36 19.29
CA GLY A 88 7.37 1.01 18.68
C GLY A 88 7.19 2.51 18.40
N LYS A 89 5.95 2.99 18.23
CA LYS A 89 5.64 4.43 18.13
C LYS A 89 5.84 5.20 19.45
N GLY A 90 6.05 4.51 20.58
CA GLY A 90 6.43 5.12 21.86
C GLY A 90 7.94 5.18 22.11
N THR A 91 8.77 4.67 21.20
CA THR A 91 10.25 4.66 21.30
C THR A 91 10.90 5.47 20.17
N ALA A 92 10.26 6.59 19.81
CA ALA A 92 10.90 7.67 19.06
C ALA A 92 10.85 8.94 19.92
N ALA A 93 11.72 8.99 20.92
CA ALA A 93 12.14 10.18 21.67
C ALA A 93 13.54 9.93 22.20
#